data_AF-E0Q3L0-F1
#
_entry.id   AF-E0Q3L0-F1
#
_cell.length_a   1.000
_cell.length_b   1.000
_cell.length_c   1.000
_cell.angle_alpha   90.00
_cell.angle_beta   90.00
_cell.angle_gamma   90.00
#
_symmetry.space_group_name_H-M   'P 1'
#
loop_
_entity.id
_entity.type
_entity.pdbx_description
1 polymer ?
#
loop_
_entity_poly.entity_id
_entity_poly.type
_entity_poly.pdbx_seq_one_letter_code
_entity_poly.pdbx_strand_id
1 'polypeptide(L)'
;MLAKAGDVYCVYNNYLKKYTACQITKIEENDKNPKAVILSLDWSGEEPLKEAELSSLQPLYKDFMYWNRGIHLSNVDVNVPTNYTFVGNVTPLTDESTNSYATWGNGYEVYRQLKWQEIPKEQRDAFKEADKSEEKVIFAGEECGISKRRLNDEWKPFEDAMELKVFPCLTHLTLNKWHKNLYEYLQSTPFISELVLENHNQTKLDFSKTSVCTLSIDMTDVEELILNDGLEQLILLGEIRKDCNIQANGNEQTLLLQCDKVIPKLKGLQALGKLHVIKIEELDIEEVLNAYPKLTELRLWGKPGNLLHFDTLSEFK
;
A
#
# COMPACT_ATOMS: atom_id res chain seq x y z
N MET A 1 -4.43 29.21 -0.16
CA MET A 1 -5.63 29.61 0.61
C MET A 1 -5.37 29.28 2.07
N LEU A 2 -5.86 30.08 3.02
CA LEU A 2 -5.75 29.74 4.45
C LEU A 2 -6.99 28.99 4.90
N ALA A 3 -6.78 27.87 5.57
CA ALA A 3 -7.84 27.07 6.18
C ALA A 3 -8.55 27.82 7.31
N LYS A 4 -9.86 27.59 7.46
CA LYS A 4 -10.67 28.04 8.59
C LYS A 4 -11.36 26.85 9.25
N ALA A 5 -11.66 27.01 10.54
CA ALA A 5 -12.48 26.03 11.25
C ALA A 5 -13.84 25.86 10.55
N GLY A 6 -14.25 24.61 10.37
CA GLY A 6 -15.46 24.19 9.67
C GLY A 6 -15.31 24.00 8.17
N ASP A 7 -14.20 24.43 7.56
CA ASP A 7 -13.99 24.25 6.11
C ASP A 7 -13.95 22.76 5.75
N VAL A 8 -14.66 22.41 4.68
CA VAL A 8 -14.64 21.08 4.09
C VAL A 8 -13.96 21.16 2.73
N TYR A 9 -12.98 20.29 2.54
CA TYR A 9 -12.23 20.17 1.29
C TYR A 9 -12.43 18.79 0.69
N CYS A 10 -12.41 18.75 -0.64
CA CYS A 10 -12.42 17.54 -1.45
C CYS A 10 -11.09 17.41 -2.21
N VAL A 11 -10.54 16.20 -2.26
CA VAL A 11 -9.26 15.92 -2.93
C VAL A 11 -9.31 14.55 -3.61
N TYR A 12 -8.71 14.47 -4.80
CA TYR A 12 -8.58 13.19 -5.50
C TYR A 12 -7.51 12.32 -4.83
N ASN A 13 -7.88 11.07 -4.52
CA ASN A 13 -7.01 10.08 -3.91
C ASN A 13 -6.51 9.12 -4.99
N ASN A 14 -5.23 9.22 -5.34
CA ASN A 14 -4.62 8.44 -6.41
C ASN A 14 -4.62 6.92 -6.15
N TYR A 15 -4.64 6.49 -4.89
CA TYR A 15 -4.68 5.06 -4.54
C TYR A 15 -6.09 4.48 -4.72
N LEU A 16 -7.12 5.24 -4.34
CA LEU A 16 -8.52 4.82 -4.51
C LEU A 16 -9.06 5.09 -5.91
N LYS A 17 -8.38 5.94 -6.68
CA LYS A 17 -8.87 6.53 -7.94
C LYS A 17 -10.22 7.23 -7.80
N LYS A 18 -10.49 7.79 -6.61
CA LYS A 18 -11.74 8.45 -6.22
C LYS A 18 -11.45 9.75 -5.47
N TYR A 19 -12.42 10.65 -5.42
CA TYR A 19 -12.41 11.78 -4.51
C TYR A 19 -12.66 11.32 -3.08
N THR A 20 -12.02 11.99 -2.13
CA THR A 20 -12.20 11.83 -0.69
C THR A 20 -12.37 13.22 -0.05
N ALA A 21 -12.89 13.28 1.17
CA ALA A 21 -13.16 14.54 1.84
C ALA A 21 -12.49 14.62 3.22
N CYS A 22 -12.19 15.85 3.62
CA CYS A 22 -11.68 16.18 4.94
C CYS A 22 -12.29 17.48 5.45
N GLN A 23 -12.43 17.60 6.78
CA GLN A 23 -12.85 18.82 7.44
C GLN A 23 -11.69 19.40 8.25
N ILE A 24 -11.56 20.72 8.26
CA ILE A 24 -10.75 21.44 9.23
C ILE A 24 -11.60 21.66 10.47
N THR A 25 -11.31 20.96 11.55
CA THR A 25 -12.14 21.00 12.76
C THR A 25 -11.84 22.24 13.61
N LYS A 26 -10.59 22.70 13.60
CA LYS A 26 -10.18 23.93 14.28
C LYS A 26 -8.83 24.46 13.79
N ILE A 27 -8.51 25.69 14.18
CA ILE A 27 -7.18 26.28 14.05
C ILE A 27 -6.58 26.34 15.46
N GLU A 28 -5.48 25.61 15.66
CA GLU A 28 -4.68 25.65 16.88
C GLU A 28 -3.73 26.84 16.78
N GLU A 29 -4.04 27.91 17.52
CA GLU A 29 -3.20 29.10 17.58
C GLU A 29 -2.03 28.84 18.54
N ASN A 30 -0.81 28.89 18.01
CA ASN A 30 0.39 29.09 18.80
C ASN A 30 1.07 30.38 18.32
N ASP A 31 1.76 31.09 19.22
CA ASP A 31 2.30 32.44 18.98
C ASP A 31 3.27 32.58 17.78
N LYS A 32 3.68 31.47 17.14
CA LYS A 32 4.70 31.50 16.06
C LYS A 32 4.27 30.84 14.75
N ASN A 33 3.40 29.84 14.77
CA ASN A 33 3.02 29.02 13.60
C ASN A 33 1.66 28.34 13.82
N PRO A 34 0.53 29.00 13.52
CA PRO A 34 -0.79 28.39 13.66
C PRO A 34 -0.89 27.12 12.81
N LYS A 35 -1.67 26.15 13.30
CA LYS A 35 -1.90 24.86 12.62
C LYS A 35 -3.38 24.61 12.44
N ALA A 36 -3.74 23.96 11.33
CA ALA A 36 -5.10 23.50 11.11
C ALA A 36 -5.21 22.04 11.58
N VAL A 37 -6.26 21.69 12.31
CA VAL A 37 -6.55 20.31 12.69
C VAL A 37 -7.43 19.70 11.61
N ILE A 38 -6.92 18.70 10.91
CA ILE A 38 -7.62 18.01 9.83
C ILE A 38 -8.24 16.70 10.32
N LEU A 39 -9.50 16.48 9.95
CA LEU A 39 -10.26 15.25 10.14
C LEU A 39 -10.59 14.63 8.78
N SER A 40 -10.25 13.36 8.57
CA SER A 40 -10.74 12.60 7.41
C SER A 40 -12.22 12.26 7.57
N LEU A 41 -13.00 12.36 6.50
CA LEU A 41 -14.43 12.09 6.50
C LEU A 41 -14.75 10.75 5.86
N ASP A 42 -15.81 10.08 6.33
CA ASP A 42 -16.30 8.81 5.82
C ASP A 42 -17.09 9.03 4.53
N TRP A 43 -16.38 9.51 3.50
CA TRP A 43 -16.95 9.84 2.20
C TRP A 43 -15.92 9.59 1.08
N SER A 44 -16.37 8.93 0.01
CA SER A 44 -15.64 8.84 -1.25
C SER A 44 -16.60 8.81 -2.43
N GLY A 45 -16.16 9.33 -3.58
CA GLY A 45 -16.99 9.41 -4.79
C GLY A 45 -16.16 9.46 -6.08
N GLU A 46 -16.76 9.02 -7.19
CA GLU A 46 -16.16 9.15 -8.53
C GLU A 46 -16.09 10.62 -8.97
N GLU A 47 -17.06 11.41 -8.53
CA GLU A 47 -17.15 12.86 -8.75
C GLU A 47 -16.82 13.63 -7.46
N PRO A 48 -16.38 14.90 -7.54
CA PRO A 48 -16.15 15.73 -6.37
C PRO A 48 -17.39 15.89 -5.49
N LEU A 49 -17.16 15.98 -4.17
CA LEU A 49 -18.18 16.22 -3.16
C LEU A 49 -18.96 17.51 -3.45
N LYS A 50 -20.29 17.47 -3.31
CA LYS A 50 -21.17 18.62 -3.53
C LYS A 50 -21.64 19.23 -2.22
N GLU A 51 -21.93 20.53 -2.24
CA GLU A 51 -22.44 21.27 -1.06
C GLU A 51 -23.70 20.63 -0.45
N ALA A 52 -24.59 20.08 -1.27
CA ALA A 52 -25.83 19.45 -0.81
C ALA A 52 -25.59 18.21 0.07
N GLU A 53 -24.41 17.60 0.01
CA GLU A 53 -24.06 16.40 0.78
C GLU A 53 -23.45 16.72 2.15
N LEU A 54 -23.03 17.98 2.39
CA LEU A 54 -22.26 18.37 3.58
C LEU A 54 -22.92 18.01 4.91
N SER A 55 -24.25 18.03 4.99
CA SER A 55 -25.02 17.70 6.19
C SER A 55 -25.01 16.22 6.56
N SER A 56 -24.64 15.34 5.63
CA SER A 56 -24.60 13.89 5.81
C SER A 56 -23.21 13.35 6.19
N LEU A 57 -22.18 14.20 6.13
CA LEU A 57 -20.81 13.80 6.38
C LEU A 57 -20.62 13.31 7.81
N GLN A 58 -19.83 12.25 7.96
CA GLN A 58 -19.46 11.66 9.25
C GLN A 58 -17.93 11.59 9.36
N PRO A 59 -17.37 11.58 10.59
CA PRO A 59 -15.96 11.31 10.79
C PRO A 59 -15.59 9.92 10.26
N LEU A 60 -14.46 9.81 9.56
CA LEU A 60 -13.89 8.49 9.25
C LEU A 60 -13.24 7.91 10.50
N TYR A 61 -13.85 6.85 11.03
CA TYR A 61 -13.24 6.04 12.07
C TYR A 61 -12.23 5.08 11.44
N LYS A 62 -10.96 5.19 11.85
CA LYS A 62 -9.92 4.27 11.40
C LYS A 62 -9.70 3.18 12.45
N ASP A 63 -9.60 1.95 11.97
CA ASP A 63 -9.34 0.75 12.74
C ASP A 63 -8.67 -0.35 11.90
N PHE A 64 -8.04 -0.01 10.78
CA PHE A 64 -7.46 -1.01 9.88
C PHE A 64 -6.35 -1.84 10.55
N MET A 65 -6.32 -3.14 10.23
CA MET A 65 -5.32 -4.09 10.72
C MET A 65 -5.19 -4.08 12.25
N TYR A 66 -4.05 -3.65 12.81
CA TYR A 66 -3.77 -3.67 14.25
C TYR A 66 -4.16 -2.37 14.97
N TRP A 67 -4.81 -1.43 14.29
CA TRP A 67 -5.09 -0.12 14.87
C TRP A 67 -6.30 -0.17 15.80
N ASN A 68 -6.24 0.58 16.90
CA ASN A 68 -7.44 0.80 17.71
C ASN A 68 -8.41 1.71 16.99
N ARG A 69 -9.71 1.48 17.19
CA ARG A 69 -10.74 2.30 16.58
C ARG A 69 -10.73 3.71 17.14
N GLY A 70 -10.60 4.70 16.27
CA GLY A 70 -10.67 6.10 16.64
C GLY A 70 -10.84 7.02 15.44
N ILE A 71 -11.15 8.28 15.72
CA ILE A 71 -11.00 9.34 14.74
C ILE A 71 -9.54 9.79 14.75
N HIS A 72 -8.91 9.83 13.58
CA HIS A 72 -7.51 10.23 13.47
C HIS A 72 -7.42 11.66 13.00
N LEU A 73 -7.08 12.53 13.95
CA LEU A 73 -6.84 13.95 13.74
C LEU A 73 -5.34 14.21 13.58
N SER A 74 -4.97 15.15 12.72
CA SER A 74 -3.58 15.61 12.57
C SER A 74 -3.50 17.14 12.49
N ASN A 75 -2.44 17.70 13.04
CA ASN A 75 -2.08 19.09 12.81
C ASN A 75 -1.33 19.20 11.48
N VAL A 76 -1.83 20.04 10.58
CA VAL A 76 -1.24 20.33 9.27
C VAL A 76 -0.98 21.84 9.12
N ASP A 77 -0.25 22.20 8.07
CA ASP A 77 -0.06 23.61 7.73
C ASP A 77 -1.39 24.30 7.42
N VAL A 78 -1.57 25.54 7.87
CA VAL A 78 -2.78 26.33 7.58
C VAL A 78 -2.93 26.68 6.10
N ASN A 79 -1.84 26.64 5.33
CA ASN A 79 -1.89 26.82 3.89
C ASN A 79 -2.38 25.54 3.23
N VAL A 80 -3.58 25.63 2.65
CA VAL A 80 -4.21 24.55 1.91
C VAL A 80 -3.51 24.39 0.55
N PRO A 81 -3.04 23.19 0.19
CA PRO A 81 -2.46 22.90 -1.11
C PRO A 81 -3.46 23.09 -2.25
N THR A 82 -2.95 23.38 -3.45
CA THR A 82 -3.78 23.73 -4.61
C THR A 82 -4.63 22.59 -5.16
N ASN A 83 -4.29 21.33 -4.85
CA ASN A 83 -5.06 20.16 -5.26
C ASN A 83 -6.28 19.88 -4.36
N TYR A 84 -6.46 20.63 -3.27
CA TYR A 84 -7.65 20.54 -2.41
C TYR A 84 -8.68 21.58 -2.86
N THR A 85 -9.87 21.11 -3.18
CA THR A 85 -10.99 21.94 -3.62
C THR A 85 -11.89 22.25 -2.44
N PHE A 86 -12.09 23.52 -2.13
CA PHE A 86 -13.04 23.96 -1.11
C PHE A 86 -14.47 23.63 -1.55
N VAL A 87 -15.25 23.00 -0.67
CA VAL A 87 -16.65 22.64 -0.93
C VAL A 87 -17.60 23.53 -0.16
N GLY A 88 -17.32 23.82 1.10
CA GLY A 88 -18.18 24.64 1.95
C GLY A 88 -17.67 24.71 3.37
N ASN A 89 -18.41 25.43 4.22
CA ASN A 89 -18.09 25.55 5.64
C ASN A 89 -19.30 25.10 6.47
N VAL A 90 -19.09 24.13 7.36
CA VAL A 90 -20.10 23.60 8.27
C VAL A 90 -19.52 23.46 9.67
N THR A 91 -20.38 23.36 10.69
CA THR A 91 -19.93 23.18 12.07
C THR A 91 -18.94 22.00 12.18
N PRO A 92 -17.78 22.19 12.83
CA PRO A 92 -16.84 21.11 13.11
C PRO A 92 -17.51 19.88 13.73
N LEU A 93 -17.21 18.69 13.20
CA LEU A 93 -17.77 17.43 13.70
C LEU A 93 -17.17 17.00 15.05
N THR A 94 -16.06 17.61 15.46
CA THR A 94 -15.40 17.42 16.75
C THR A 94 -14.61 18.67 17.10
N ASP A 95 -14.37 18.90 18.39
CA ASP A 95 -13.51 19.95 18.94
C ASP A 95 -12.20 19.39 19.54
N GLU A 96 -11.96 18.07 19.43
CA GLU A 96 -10.80 17.38 19.98
C GLU A 96 -9.47 17.95 19.46
N SER A 97 -8.48 18.12 20.35
CA SER A 97 -7.08 18.40 19.98
C SER A 97 -6.33 17.11 19.67
N THR A 98 -5.22 17.23 18.95
CA THR A 98 -4.32 16.12 18.66
C THR A 98 -2.88 16.55 18.85
N ASN A 99 -2.04 15.62 19.29
CA ASN A 99 -0.59 15.78 19.33
C ASN A 99 0.10 15.18 18.09
N SER A 100 -0.69 14.71 17.11
CA SER A 100 -0.18 14.19 15.85
C SER A 100 0.07 15.34 14.87
N TYR A 101 1.18 15.28 14.14
CA TYR A 101 1.57 16.29 13.16
C TYR A 101 1.84 15.60 11.81
N ALA A 102 1.34 16.18 10.74
CA ALA A 102 1.50 15.66 9.39
C ALA A 102 1.64 16.80 8.39
N THR A 103 2.04 16.46 7.16
CA THR A 103 1.76 17.30 6.01
C THR A 103 0.31 17.10 5.58
N TRP A 104 -0.18 17.92 4.65
CA TRP A 104 -1.37 17.56 3.90
C TRP A 104 -1.13 16.20 3.23
N GLY A 105 -1.97 15.22 3.59
CA GLY A 105 -1.70 13.81 3.29
C GLY A 105 -1.95 13.47 1.82
N ASN A 106 -1.27 12.45 1.31
CA ASN A 106 -1.51 11.89 -0.03
C ASN A 106 -2.73 10.95 -0.08
N GLY A 107 -3.52 10.89 0.99
CA GLY A 107 -4.71 10.04 1.10
C GLY A 107 -4.44 8.56 1.42
N TYR A 108 -3.19 8.14 1.65
CA TYR A 108 -2.84 6.73 1.84
C TYR A 108 -3.55 6.06 3.03
N GLU A 109 -3.61 6.72 4.20
CA GLU A 109 -4.32 6.13 5.35
C GLU A 109 -5.83 5.99 5.13
N VAL A 110 -6.44 6.94 4.40
CA VAL A 110 -7.85 6.86 4.02
C VAL A 110 -8.05 5.67 3.08
N TYR A 111 -7.19 5.52 2.08
CA TYR A 111 -7.17 4.35 1.19
C TYR A 111 -7.09 3.03 1.97
N ARG A 112 -6.14 2.90 2.91
CA ARG A 112 -5.97 1.69 3.73
C ARG A 112 -7.21 1.40 4.59
N GLN A 113 -7.84 2.43 5.14
CA GLN A 113 -9.06 2.26 5.92
C GLN A 113 -10.25 1.81 5.06
N LEU A 114 -10.46 2.41 3.88
CA LEU A 114 -11.56 2.00 3.00
C LEU A 114 -11.34 0.58 2.46
N LYS A 115 -10.10 0.22 2.09
CA LYS A 115 -9.75 -1.17 1.71
C LYS A 115 -9.99 -2.16 2.85
N TRP A 116 -9.70 -1.77 4.09
CA TRP A 116 -10.06 -2.56 5.25
C TRP A 116 -11.59 -2.75 5.36
N GLN A 117 -12.38 -1.71 5.13
CA GLN A 117 -13.84 -1.80 5.20
C GLN A 117 -14.48 -2.67 4.09
N GLU A 118 -13.81 -2.87 2.95
CA GLU A 118 -14.20 -3.83 1.91
C GLU A 118 -14.16 -5.29 2.40
N ILE A 119 -13.34 -5.60 3.41
CA ILE A 119 -13.26 -6.93 4.00
C ILE A 119 -14.53 -7.22 4.82
N PRO A 120 -15.17 -8.40 4.65
CA PRO A 120 -16.35 -8.79 5.41
C PRO A 120 -16.15 -8.60 6.91
N LYS A 121 -17.15 -7.98 7.55
CA LYS A 121 -17.07 -7.59 8.97
C LYS A 121 -16.71 -8.77 9.88
N GLU A 122 -17.26 -9.95 9.63
CA GLU A 122 -16.97 -11.16 10.41
C GLU A 122 -15.47 -11.53 10.38
N GLN A 123 -14.82 -11.42 9.22
CA GLN A 123 -13.39 -11.70 9.11
C GLN A 123 -12.56 -10.65 9.85
N ARG A 124 -12.95 -9.37 9.77
CA ARG A 124 -12.28 -8.29 10.50
C ARG A 124 -12.42 -8.45 12.01
N ASP A 125 -13.61 -8.81 12.48
CA ASP A 125 -13.86 -9.03 13.90
C ASP A 125 -13.04 -10.22 14.41
N ALA A 126 -13.00 -11.33 13.68
CA ALA A 126 -12.17 -12.49 14.01
C ALA A 126 -10.67 -12.14 14.06
N PHE A 127 -10.19 -11.33 13.12
CA PHE A 127 -8.82 -10.79 13.16
C PHE A 127 -8.58 -9.99 14.44
N LYS A 128 -9.48 -9.05 14.78
CA LYS A 128 -9.34 -8.17 15.95
C LYS A 128 -9.44 -8.90 17.28
N GLU A 129 -10.28 -9.94 17.33
CA GLU A 129 -10.40 -10.82 18.50
C GLU A 129 -9.14 -11.65 18.68
N ALA A 130 -8.64 -12.27 17.60
CA ALA A 130 -7.40 -13.02 17.63
C ALA A 130 -6.19 -12.15 18.04
N ASP A 131 -6.10 -10.91 17.55
CA ASP A 131 -4.99 -9.99 17.87
C ASP A 131 -4.91 -9.65 19.37
N LYS A 132 -6.07 -9.64 20.06
CA LYS A 132 -6.16 -9.37 21.51
C LYS A 132 -6.14 -10.64 22.35
N SER A 133 -6.19 -11.82 21.72
CA SER A 133 -6.27 -13.10 22.40
C SER A 133 -4.89 -13.61 22.82
N GLU A 134 -4.85 -14.27 23.98
CA GLU A 134 -3.71 -15.06 24.44
C GLU A 134 -3.85 -16.55 24.06
N GLU A 135 -4.89 -16.92 23.32
CA GLU A 135 -5.14 -18.28 22.86
C GLU A 135 -3.99 -18.80 21.98
N LYS A 136 -3.73 -20.10 22.13
CA LYS A 136 -2.67 -20.79 21.41
C LYS A 136 -3.19 -22.06 20.74
N VAL A 137 -2.52 -22.42 19.65
CA VAL A 137 -2.77 -23.60 18.84
C VAL A 137 -1.46 -24.36 18.63
N ILE A 138 -1.54 -25.68 18.45
CA ILE A 138 -0.39 -26.47 18.05
C ILE A 138 -0.24 -26.41 16.53
N PHE A 139 0.90 -25.95 16.06
CA PHE A 139 1.24 -25.89 14.64
C PHE A 139 2.68 -26.35 14.44
N ALA A 140 2.90 -27.25 13.47
CA ALA A 140 4.20 -27.89 13.24
C ALA A 140 4.85 -28.47 14.52
N GLY A 141 4.02 -29.03 15.42
CA GLY A 141 4.46 -29.63 16.69
C GLY A 141 4.78 -28.64 17.82
N GLU A 142 4.58 -27.34 17.61
CA GLU A 142 4.86 -26.30 18.61
C GLU A 142 3.64 -25.45 18.93
N GLU A 143 3.60 -24.97 20.18
CA GLU A 143 2.55 -24.08 20.66
C GLU A 143 2.76 -22.66 20.12
N CYS A 144 1.79 -22.15 19.36
CA CYS A 144 1.83 -20.84 18.72
C CYS A 144 0.58 -20.03 19.08
N GLY A 145 0.72 -18.73 19.35
CA GLY A 145 -0.45 -17.87 19.53
C GLY A 145 -1.25 -17.71 18.23
N ILE A 146 -2.58 -17.67 18.31
CA ILE A 146 -3.44 -17.42 17.13
C ILE A 146 -3.22 -16.03 16.52
N SER A 147 -2.68 -15.10 17.32
CA SER A 147 -2.27 -13.75 16.94
C SER A 147 -0.98 -13.69 16.11
N LYS A 148 -0.39 -14.84 15.74
CA LYS A 148 0.85 -14.92 14.96
C LYS A 148 0.73 -14.13 13.65
N ARG A 149 1.66 -13.19 13.45
CA ARG A 149 1.64 -12.23 12.32
C ARG A 149 2.55 -12.60 11.16
N ARG A 150 3.59 -13.39 11.43
CA ARG A 150 4.62 -13.77 10.46
C ARG A 150 4.88 -15.27 10.50
N LEU A 151 5.06 -15.87 9.33
CA LEU A 151 5.44 -17.25 9.18
C LEU A 151 6.46 -17.42 8.05
N ASN A 152 7.43 -18.30 8.27
CA ASN A 152 8.39 -18.75 7.29
C ASN A 152 8.33 -20.28 7.28
N ASP A 153 8.15 -20.87 6.10
CA ASP A 153 7.95 -22.31 5.94
C ASP A 153 9.22 -23.16 6.19
N GLU A 154 10.42 -22.59 6.08
CA GLU A 154 11.65 -23.27 6.46
C GLU A 154 11.73 -23.52 7.97
N TRP A 155 11.25 -22.57 8.76
CA TRP A 155 11.28 -22.67 10.23
C TRP A 155 10.01 -23.32 10.80
N LYS A 156 8.90 -23.22 10.06
CA LYS A 156 7.59 -23.76 10.44
C LYS A 156 7.00 -24.50 9.24
N PRO A 157 7.47 -25.73 8.97
CA PRO A 157 7.05 -26.47 7.80
C PRO A 157 5.57 -26.87 7.88
N PHE A 158 4.91 -26.81 6.73
CA PHE A 158 3.57 -27.28 6.47
C PHE A 158 3.49 -27.74 5.02
N GLU A 159 2.43 -28.45 4.65
CA GLU A 159 2.25 -28.96 3.28
C GLU A 159 1.07 -28.30 2.57
N ASP A 160 -0.03 -28.05 3.30
CA ASP A 160 -1.23 -27.41 2.76
C ASP A 160 -1.38 -26.00 3.34
N ALA A 161 -1.42 -24.98 2.46
CA ALA A 161 -1.56 -23.59 2.89
C ALA A 161 -2.87 -23.34 3.67
N MET A 162 -3.88 -24.19 3.51
CA MET A 162 -5.13 -24.08 4.27
C MET A 162 -4.95 -24.31 5.78
N GLU A 163 -3.87 -24.99 6.19
CA GLU A 163 -3.50 -25.16 7.60
C GLU A 163 -3.20 -23.79 8.28
N LEU A 164 -2.79 -22.78 7.50
CA LEU A 164 -2.48 -21.44 8.01
C LEU A 164 -3.71 -20.66 8.49
N LYS A 165 -4.93 -21.15 8.23
CA LYS A 165 -6.18 -20.53 8.74
C LYS A 165 -6.29 -20.53 10.26
N VAL A 166 -5.47 -21.32 10.95
CA VAL A 166 -5.34 -21.26 12.41
C VAL A 166 -4.71 -19.95 12.92
N PHE A 167 -4.14 -19.13 12.03
CA PHE A 167 -3.56 -17.82 12.35
C PHE A 167 -4.33 -16.67 11.67
N PRO A 168 -5.47 -16.21 12.24
CA PRO A 168 -6.26 -15.13 11.65
C PRO A 168 -5.47 -13.82 11.47
N CYS A 169 -4.45 -13.60 12.29
CA CYS A 169 -3.62 -12.39 12.27
C CYS A 169 -2.41 -12.46 11.33
N LEU A 170 -2.27 -13.54 10.54
CA LEU A 170 -1.14 -13.70 9.64
C LEU A 170 -1.20 -12.63 8.54
N THR A 171 -0.12 -11.86 8.42
CA THR A 171 -0.02 -10.75 7.45
C THR A 171 1.24 -10.85 6.60
N HIS A 172 2.26 -11.60 7.05
CA HIS A 172 3.52 -11.80 6.34
C HIS A 172 3.82 -13.28 6.19
N LEU A 173 4.07 -13.70 4.96
CA LEU A 173 4.34 -15.10 4.63
C LEU A 173 5.61 -15.19 3.78
N THR A 174 6.57 -15.98 4.24
CA THR A 174 7.78 -16.33 3.49
C THR A 174 7.73 -17.81 3.15
N LEU A 175 7.77 -18.12 1.86
CA LEU A 175 7.67 -19.46 1.33
C LEU A 175 8.90 -19.76 0.47
N ASN A 176 9.61 -20.84 0.79
CA ASN A 176 10.76 -21.32 0.03
C ASN A 176 10.42 -22.51 -0.88
N LYS A 177 9.13 -22.77 -1.10
CA LYS A 177 8.61 -23.72 -2.10
C LYS A 177 7.17 -23.39 -2.44
N TRP A 178 6.64 -24.02 -3.49
CA TRP A 178 5.21 -24.00 -3.76
C TRP A 178 4.45 -24.94 -2.82
N HIS A 179 3.36 -24.44 -2.22
CA HIS A 179 2.52 -25.21 -1.29
C HIS A 179 1.17 -25.55 -1.90
N LYS A 180 0.58 -26.67 -1.46
CA LYS A 180 -0.76 -27.07 -1.87
C LYS A 180 -1.77 -26.00 -1.45
N ASN A 181 -2.75 -25.71 -2.32
CA ASN A 181 -3.83 -24.75 -2.10
C ASN A 181 -3.38 -23.31 -1.79
N LEU A 182 -2.14 -22.91 -2.11
CA LEU A 182 -1.64 -21.56 -1.84
C LEU A 182 -2.55 -20.46 -2.40
N TYR A 183 -3.02 -20.59 -3.64
CA TYR A 183 -3.95 -19.61 -4.22
C TYR A 183 -5.29 -19.56 -3.48
N GLU A 184 -5.86 -20.70 -3.09
CA GLU A 184 -7.13 -20.74 -2.36
C GLU A 184 -6.99 -20.06 -0.99
N TYR A 185 -5.87 -20.28 -0.31
CA TYR A 185 -5.56 -19.62 0.95
C TYR A 185 -5.45 -18.10 0.78
N LEU A 186 -4.65 -17.63 -0.19
CA LEU A 186 -4.45 -16.19 -0.44
C LEU A 186 -5.74 -15.48 -0.88
N GLN A 187 -6.60 -16.15 -1.66
CA GLN A 187 -7.88 -15.59 -2.10
C GLN A 187 -8.92 -15.54 -0.96
N SER A 188 -8.85 -16.47 -0.01
CA SER A 188 -9.78 -16.52 1.13
C SER A 188 -9.27 -15.80 2.38
N THR A 189 -8.03 -15.29 2.37
CA THR A 189 -7.38 -14.63 3.51
C THR A 189 -6.92 -13.22 3.12
N PRO A 190 -7.80 -12.20 3.24
CA PRO A 190 -7.54 -10.85 2.74
C PRO A 190 -6.58 -10.03 3.63
N PHE A 191 -5.83 -10.69 4.51
CA PHE A 191 -4.92 -10.04 5.47
C PHE A 191 -3.44 -10.21 5.11
N ILE A 192 -3.09 -11.10 4.18
CA ILE A 192 -1.69 -11.27 3.75
C ILE A 192 -1.25 -10.02 2.98
N SER A 193 -0.53 -9.13 3.66
CA SER A 193 -0.02 -7.90 3.08
C SER A 193 1.33 -8.09 2.40
N GLU A 194 2.17 -8.99 2.92
CA GLU A 194 3.51 -9.26 2.39
C GLU A 194 3.68 -10.75 2.10
N LEU A 195 4.08 -11.06 0.87
CA LEU A 195 4.40 -12.42 0.43
C LEU A 195 5.80 -12.43 -0.17
N VAL A 196 6.65 -13.30 0.36
CA VAL A 196 7.91 -13.71 -0.25
C VAL A 196 7.75 -15.14 -0.74
N LEU A 197 7.99 -15.37 -2.03
CA LEU A 197 7.86 -16.69 -2.64
C LEU A 197 9.10 -16.99 -3.48
N GLU A 198 9.92 -17.92 -3.00
CA GLU A 198 11.18 -18.36 -3.61
C GLU A 198 11.09 -19.85 -3.96
N ASN A 199 11.95 -20.30 -4.89
CA ASN A 199 12.09 -21.74 -5.25
C ASN A 199 10.75 -22.44 -5.55
N HIS A 200 9.79 -21.72 -6.13
CA HIS A 200 8.43 -22.19 -6.33
C HIS A 200 8.24 -23.03 -7.61
N ASN A 201 9.22 -23.02 -8.53
CA ASN A 201 9.23 -23.82 -9.76
C ASN A 201 7.97 -23.65 -10.63
N GLN A 202 7.39 -22.44 -10.65
CA GLN A 202 6.22 -22.12 -11.48
C GLN A 202 6.65 -21.21 -12.62
N THR A 203 6.10 -21.43 -13.82
CA THR A 203 6.36 -20.56 -14.98
C THR A 203 5.28 -19.48 -15.15
N LYS A 204 4.10 -19.67 -14.53
CA LYS A 204 2.97 -18.75 -14.58
C LYS A 204 2.41 -18.51 -13.19
N LEU A 205 2.29 -17.25 -12.82
CA LEU A 205 1.83 -16.83 -11.51
C LEU A 205 0.66 -15.86 -11.65
N ASP A 206 -0.45 -16.15 -10.96
CA ASP A 206 -1.66 -15.32 -10.99
C ASP A 206 -2.07 -14.90 -9.58
N PHE A 207 -1.72 -13.67 -9.22
CA PHE A 207 -2.08 -13.03 -7.97
C PHE A 207 -3.28 -12.09 -8.11
N SER A 208 -3.97 -12.04 -9.27
CA SER A 208 -5.04 -11.07 -9.56
C SER A 208 -6.19 -11.07 -8.56
N LYS A 209 -6.44 -12.21 -7.91
CA LYS A 209 -7.53 -12.40 -6.93
C LYS A 209 -7.06 -12.34 -5.46
N THR A 210 -5.84 -11.90 -5.22
CA THR A 210 -5.25 -11.83 -3.87
C THR A 210 -5.25 -10.41 -3.34
N SER A 211 -5.05 -10.24 -2.03
CA SER A 211 -4.96 -8.93 -1.36
C SER A 211 -3.53 -8.51 -1.03
N VAL A 212 -2.51 -9.12 -1.67
CA VAL A 212 -1.10 -8.86 -1.37
C VAL A 212 -0.71 -7.45 -1.78
N CYS A 213 -0.10 -6.70 -0.86
CA CYS A 213 0.37 -5.33 -1.10
C CYS A 213 1.86 -5.29 -1.50
N THR A 214 2.68 -6.17 -0.92
CA THR A 214 4.10 -6.31 -1.22
C THR A 214 4.39 -7.75 -1.62
N LEU A 215 4.83 -7.93 -2.86
CA LEU A 215 5.15 -9.24 -3.43
C LEU A 215 6.65 -9.29 -3.73
N SER A 216 7.38 -10.18 -3.06
CA SER A 216 8.74 -10.57 -3.42
C SER A 216 8.70 -11.93 -4.07
N ILE A 217 9.18 -12.04 -5.30
CA ILE A 217 8.99 -13.23 -6.12
C ILE A 217 10.29 -13.61 -6.82
N ASP A 218 10.66 -14.88 -6.71
CA ASP A 218 11.73 -15.45 -7.52
C ASP A 218 11.26 -15.56 -8.98
N MET A 219 11.91 -14.82 -9.87
CA MET A 219 11.53 -14.74 -11.28
C MET A 219 12.15 -15.84 -12.15
N THR A 220 12.93 -16.74 -11.55
CA THR A 220 13.59 -17.83 -12.26
C THR A 220 12.53 -18.69 -12.96
N ASP A 221 12.68 -18.83 -14.29
CA ASP A 221 11.73 -19.52 -15.18
C ASP A 221 10.31 -18.92 -15.30
N VAL A 222 10.04 -17.76 -14.68
CA VAL A 222 8.73 -17.10 -14.78
C VAL A 222 8.55 -16.43 -16.13
N GLU A 223 7.56 -16.89 -16.89
CA GLU A 223 7.15 -16.35 -18.19
C GLU A 223 6.03 -15.32 -18.07
N GLU A 224 5.13 -15.52 -17.10
CA GLU A 224 3.92 -14.70 -16.93
C GLU A 224 3.61 -14.46 -15.45
N LEU A 225 3.42 -13.18 -15.08
CA LEU A 225 3.04 -12.76 -13.74
C LEU A 225 1.86 -11.78 -13.80
N ILE A 226 0.73 -12.15 -13.20
CA ILE A 226 -0.48 -11.34 -13.13
C ILE A 226 -0.61 -10.80 -11.71
N LEU A 227 -0.67 -9.47 -11.55
CA LEU A 227 -0.72 -8.78 -10.27
C LEU A 227 -2.16 -8.44 -9.89
N ASN A 228 -2.45 -8.28 -8.60
CA ASN A 228 -3.70 -7.67 -8.17
C ASN A 228 -3.68 -6.14 -8.37
N ASP A 229 -4.86 -5.53 -8.34
CA ASP A 229 -5.06 -4.09 -8.54
C ASP A 229 -4.59 -3.22 -7.36
N GLY A 230 -4.34 -3.83 -6.20
CA GLY A 230 -3.87 -3.17 -4.97
C GLY A 230 -2.39 -3.38 -4.65
N LEU A 231 -1.61 -4.01 -5.54
CA LEU A 231 -0.19 -4.26 -5.29
C LEU A 231 0.59 -2.95 -5.32
N GLU A 232 1.24 -2.61 -4.21
CA GLU A 232 1.99 -1.37 -4.04
C GLU A 232 3.47 -1.55 -4.36
N GLN A 233 4.02 -2.74 -4.10
CA GLN A 233 5.43 -3.04 -4.32
C GLN A 233 5.64 -4.44 -4.89
N LEU A 234 6.44 -4.52 -5.96
CA LEU A 234 6.93 -5.75 -6.55
C LEU A 234 8.46 -5.79 -6.41
N ILE A 235 8.99 -6.81 -5.73
CA ILE A 235 10.41 -7.04 -5.54
C ILE A 235 10.80 -8.27 -6.36
N LEU A 236 11.70 -8.09 -7.32
CA LEU A 236 12.16 -9.18 -8.19
C LEU A 236 13.38 -9.84 -7.56
N LEU A 237 13.29 -11.15 -7.35
CA LEU A 237 14.37 -12.02 -6.89
C LEU A 237 14.79 -12.97 -8.02
N GLY A 238 15.93 -13.63 -7.87
CA GLY A 238 16.39 -14.65 -8.83
C GLY A 238 16.76 -14.12 -10.22
N GLU A 239 16.80 -15.02 -11.20
CA GLU A 239 17.13 -14.67 -12.59
C GLU A 239 15.88 -14.27 -13.36
N ILE A 240 15.92 -13.10 -14.01
CA ILE A 240 14.76 -12.55 -14.73
C ILE A 240 14.91 -12.83 -16.23
N ARG A 241 13.92 -13.51 -16.81
CA ARG A 241 13.84 -13.74 -18.25
C ARG A 241 13.55 -12.45 -19.02
N LYS A 242 14.23 -12.26 -20.15
CA LYS A 242 14.11 -11.05 -21.01
C LYS A 242 12.74 -10.88 -21.66
N ASP A 243 11.92 -11.93 -21.69
CA ASP A 243 10.61 -11.96 -22.34
C ASP A 243 9.45 -12.09 -21.36
N CYS A 244 9.71 -12.00 -20.05
CA CYS A 244 8.70 -12.09 -19.01
C CYS A 244 7.61 -11.02 -19.18
N ASN A 245 6.36 -11.46 -19.11
CA ASN A 245 5.18 -10.62 -19.24
C ASN A 245 4.53 -10.38 -17.87
N ILE A 246 4.41 -9.11 -17.49
CA ILE A 246 3.74 -8.70 -16.24
C ILE A 246 2.44 -7.98 -16.58
N GLN A 247 1.35 -8.40 -15.94
CA GLN A 247 0.04 -7.75 -16.06
C GLN A 247 -0.30 -7.05 -14.75
N ALA A 248 -0.26 -5.71 -14.72
CA ALA A 248 -0.43 -4.90 -13.51
C ALA A 248 -1.84 -4.30 -13.33
N ASN A 249 -2.80 -4.70 -14.18
CA ASN A 249 -4.23 -4.37 -14.05
C ASN A 249 -4.55 -2.88 -13.82
N GLY A 250 -3.76 -1.96 -14.41
CA GLY A 250 -3.99 -0.53 -14.33
C GLY A 250 -3.40 0.16 -13.09
N ASN A 251 -2.56 -0.52 -12.28
CA ASN A 251 -1.90 0.05 -11.11
C ASN A 251 -0.42 0.42 -11.33
N GLU A 252 0.05 0.43 -12.59
CA GLU A 252 1.46 0.59 -12.95
C GLU A 252 2.07 1.90 -12.41
N GLN A 253 1.31 2.99 -12.44
CA GLN A 253 1.81 4.33 -12.09
C GLN A 253 2.05 4.53 -10.59
N THR A 254 1.40 3.73 -9.73
CA THR A 254 1.58 3.81 -8.28
C THR A 254 2.51 2.70 -7.77
N LEU A 255 2.66 1.63 -8.55
CA LEU A 255 3.52 0.49 -8.27
C LEU A 255 4.98 0.90 -8.15
N LEU A 256 5.61 0.40 -7.09
CA LEU A 256 7.04 0.39 -6.92
C LEU A 256 7.63 -0.93 -7.41
N LEU A 257 8.46 -0.87 -8.44
CA LEU A 257 9.32 -1.99 -8.83
C LEU A 257 10.66 -1.88 -8.11
N GLN A 258 11.10 -2.96 -7.46
CA GLN A 258 12.43 -3.08 -6.89
C GLN A 258 13.19 -4.23 -7.56
N CYS A 259 14.42 -3.98 -8.00
CA CYS A 259 15.30 -4.99 -8.57
C CYS A 259 16.77 -4.81 -8.13
N ASP A 260 17.54 -5.88 -8.31
CA ASP A 260 18.96 -5.93 -7.97
C ASP A 260 19.83 -5.69 -9.23
N LYS A 261 20.86 -4.85 -9.08
CA LYS A 261 21.99 -4.62 -10.01
C LYS A 261 21.65 -4.01 -11.37
N VAL A 262 20.72 -4.58 -12.11
CA VAL A 262 20.44 -4.25 -13.53
C VAL A 262 18.98 -3.92 -13.75
N ILE A 263 18.70 -3.19 -14.82
CA ILE A 263 17.33 -2.88 -15.25
C ILE A 263 16.73 -4.10 -15.96
N PRO A 264 15.64 -4.68 -15.43
CA PRO A 264 15.03 -5.84 -16.03
C PRO A 264 14.25 -5.45 -17.30
N LYS A 265 14.41 -6.23 -18.36
CA LYS A 265 13.66 -6.05 -19.62
C LYS A 265 12.31 -6.75 -19.50
N LEU A 266 11.33 -6.04 -18.95
CA LEU A 266 9.99 -6.56 -18.67
C LEU A 266 8.96 -6.03 -19.66
N LYS A 267 7.98 -6.86 -20.01
CA LYS A 267 6.79 -6.43 -20.76
C LYS A 267 5.65 -6.12 -19.79
N GLY A 268 4.87 -5.08 -20.12
CA GLY A 268 3.62 -4.74 -19.43
C GLY A 268 3.75 -3.75 -18.26
N LEU A 269 4.95 -3.21 -18.02
CA LEU A 269 5.21 -2.16 -17.03
C LEU A 269 5.62 -0.81 -17.68
N GLN A 270 5.17 -0.51 -18.90
CA GLN A 270 5.56 0.71 -19.61
C GLN A 270 5.07 2.00 -18.92
N ALA A 271 4.04 1.90 -18.08
CA ALA A 271 3.50 3.00 -17.28
C ALA A 271 4.01 2.99 -15.83
N LEU A 272 5.10 2.26 -15.53
CA LEU A 272 5.67 2.16 -14.18
C LEU A 272 6.00 3.55 -13.62
N GLY A 273 5.52 3.85 -12.43
CA GLY A 273 5.75 5.14 -11.80
C GLY A 273 7.00 5.22 -10.93
N LYS A 274 7.42 4.12 -10.30
CA LYS A 274 8.53 4.12 -9.33
C LYS A 274 9.46 2.92 -9.50
N LEU A 275 10.75 3.18 -9.47
CA LEU A 275 11.79 2.17 -9.65
C LEU A 275 12.89 2.36 -8.60
N HIS A 276 13.14 1.32 -7.83
CA HIS A 276 14.23 1.25 -6.86
C HIS A 276 15.22 0.18 -7.32
N VAL A 277 16.45 0.58 -7.63
CA VAL A 277 17.53 -0.34 -8.01
C VAL A 277 18.54 -0.40 -6.89
N ILE A 278 18.75 -1.60 -6.34
CA ILE A 278 19.70 -1.82 -5.25
C ILE A 278 20.94 -2.58 -5.73
N LYS A 279 22.05 -2.45 -4.98
CA LYS A 279 23.35 -3.08 -5.26
C LYS A 279 23.90 -2.72 -6.66
N ILE A 280 23.66 -1.49 -7.10
CA ILE A 280 24.22 -0.98 -8.37
C ILE A 280 25.76 -0.90 -8.33
N GLU A 281 26.38 -1.29 -9.45
CA GLU A 281 27.81 -1.08 -9.75
C GLU A 281 27.96 -0.11 -10.94
N GLU A 282 27.12 -0.26 -11.95
CA GLU A 282 27.00 0.64 -13.09
C GLU A 282 25.53 0.66 -13.55
N LEU A 283 25.03 1.81 -13.94
CA LEU A 283 23.67 1.98 -14.45
C LEU A 283 23.62 3.02 -15.55
N ASP A 284 22.99 2.68 -16.68
CA ASP A 284 22.72 3.63 -17.76
C ASP A 284 21.34 4.28 -17.58
N ILE A 285 21.32 5.60 -17.44
CA ILE A 285 20.09 6.37 -17.25
C ILE A 285 19.22 6.36 -18.52
N GLU A 286 19.82 6.29 -19.70
CA GLU A 286 19.10 6.19 -20.97
C GLU A 286 18.35 4.84 -21.07
N GLU A 287 18.95 3.75 -20.59
CA GLU A 287 18.27 2.45 -20.53
C GLU A 287 17.06 2.47 -19.58
N VAL A 288 17.15 3.19 -18.46
CA VAL A 288 16.02 3.36 -17.53
C VAL A 288 14.86 4.09 -18.21
N LEU A 289 15.14 5.20 -18.89
CA LEU A 289 14.14 6.00 -19.59
C LEU A 289 13.46 5.20 -20.70
N ASN A 290 14.24 4.45 -21.47
CA ASN A 290 13.73 3.61 -22.56
C ASN A 290 12.84 2.48 -22.05
N ALA A 291 13.18 1.86 -20.92
CA ALA A 291 12.39 0.79 -20.31
C ALA A 291 11.11 1.33 -19.63
N TYR A 292 11.22 2.47 -18.94
CA TYR A 292 10.17 3.03 -18.10
C TYR A 292 9.96 4.54 -18.37
N PRO A 293 9.36 4.90 -19.51
CA PRO A 293 9.25 6.30 -19.96
C PRO A 293 8.26 7.16 -19.14
N LYS A 294 7.58 6.58 -18.15
CA LYS A 294 6.60 7.24 -17.27
C LYS A 294 7.06 7.33 -15.82
N LEU A 295 8.33 7.04 -15.57
CA LEU A 295 8.88 7.02 -14.22
C LEU A 295 8.88 8.43 -13.62
N THR A 296 8.34 8.53 -12.40
CA THR A 296 8.30 9.76 -11.60
C THR A 296 9.25 9.70 -10.40
N GLU A 297 9.68 8.50 -10.02
CA GLU A 297 10.61 8.27 -8.92
C GLU A 297 11.67 7.23 -9.31
N LEU A 298 12.94 7.63 -9.27
CA LEU A 298 14.10 6.74 -9.39
C LEU A 298 14.90 6.79 -8.09
N ARG A 299 15.04 5.65 -7.41
CA ARG A 299 15.93 5.51 -6.25
C ARG A 299 17.03 4.51 -6.55
N LEU A 300 18.26 4.92 -6.32
CA LEU A 300 19.45 4.12 -6.58
C LEU A 300 20.22 3.92 -5.28
N TRP A 301 20.56 2.67 -4.95
CA TRP A 301 21.37 2.36 -3.76
C TRP A 301 22.40 1.28 -4.08
N GLY A 302 23.66 1.48 -3.67
CA GLY A 302 24.72 0.49 -3.90
C GLY A 302 26.07 0.92 -3.34
N LYS A 303 27.11 0.16 -3.71
CA LYS A 303 28.52 0.57 -3.56
C LYS A 303 28.78 1.77 -4.52
N PRO A 304 29.91 2.51 -4.42
CA PRO A 304 30.16 3.62 -5.35
C PRO A 304 30.11 3.12 -6.80
N GLY A 305 28.99 3.38 -7.46
CA GLY A 305 28.70 2.92 -8.81
C GLY A 305 28.68 4.08 -9.80
N ASN A 306 28.86 3.78 -11.07
CA ASN A 306 28.87 4.79 -12.14
C ASN A 306 27.48 4.96 -12.74
N LEU A 307 27.09 6.21 -13.00
CA LEU A 307 25.90 6.53 -13.80
C LEU A 307 26.36 6.95 -15.19
N LEU A 308 25.93 6.21 -16.20
CA LEU A 308 26.15 6.54 -17.61
C LEU A 308 24.99 7.41 -18.11
N HIS A 309 25.29 8.28 -19.09
CA HIS A 309 24.33 9.19 -19.72
C HIS A 309 23.52 10.03 -18.71
N PHE A 310 24.18 10.49 -17.63
CA PHE A 310 23.51 11.25 -16.56
C PHE A 310 22.84 12.55 -17.06
N ASP A 311 23.30 13.11 -18.17
CA ASP A 311 22.70 14.27 -18.85
C ASP A 311 21.25 14.02 -19.31
N THR A 312 20.90 12.76 -19.62
CA THR A 312 19.53 12.36 -19.98
C THR A 312 18.55 12.43 -18.80
N LEU A 313 19.03 12.61 -17.56
CA LEU A 313 18.17 12.77 -16.39
C LEU A 313 17.19 13.96 -16.54
N SER A 314 17.56 14.97 -17.34
CA SER A 314 16.70 16.11 -17.65
C SER A 314 15.43 15.76 -18.46
N GLU A 315 15.36 14.55 -19.01
CA GLU A 315 14.23 14.05 -19.82
C GLU A 315 13.14 13.36 -18.98
N PHE A 316 13.41 13.02 -17.71
CA PHE A 316 12.38 12.53 -16.79
C PHE A 316 11.30 13.61 -16.58
N LYS A 317 10.04 13.19 -16.51
CA LYS A 317 8.87 14.07 -16.41
C LYS A 317 8.21 14.01 -15.04
#